data_AF-U5Y692-F1
#
_entry.id   AF-U5Y692-F1
#
_cell.length_a   1.000
_cell.length_b   1.000
_cell.length_c   1.000
_cell.angle_alpha   90.00
_cell.angle_beta   90.00
_cell.angle_gamma   90.00
#
_symmetry.space_group_name_H-M   'P 1'
#
loop_
_entity.id
_entity.type
_entity.pdbx_description
1 polymer ?
#
loop_
_entity_poly.entity_id
_entity_poly.type
_entity_poly.pdbx_seq_one_letter_code
_entity_poly.pdbx_strand_id
1 'polypeptide(L)'
;KADGYSNGQMFNCTWRANNVNFTNDGKLKLSLTSPANNKFDCGEYRSTNNYGYGLYEVSMKPAKNTGIVSSFFTYTGPSHGTQWDEIDIEFLGKDTTKVQFNYYTNGVGGHEKIINLGFDASTSFHTYAFDWQPGYIKWYVDGVLKHTATTNIPSTPGKIMMNLWNGTGVDSWLGSYNGA
;
A
#
# COMPACT_ATOMS: atom_id res chain seq x y z
N LYS A 1 5.48 -9.98 -10.13
CA LYS A 1 4.47 -9.10 -10.75
C LYS A 1 3.13 -9.82 -10.71
N ALA A 2 2.06 -9.20 -10.23
CA ALA A 2 0.71 -9.75 -10.42
C ALA A 2 0.25 -9.52 -11.86
N ASP A 3 -0.57 -10.44 -12.40
CA ASP A 3 -1.03 -10.36 -13.79
C ASP A 3 -2.31 -11.18 -14.02
N GLY A 4 -3.25 -10.62 -14.79
CA GLY A 4 -4.38 -11.36 -15.36
C GLY A 4 -5.57 -11.59 -14.44
N TYR A 5 -5.60 -11.02 -13.23
CA TYR A 5 -6.72 -11.12 -12.29
C TYR A 5 -6.98 -9.80 -11.56
N SER A 6 -8.15 -9.69 -10.94
CA SER A 6 -8.50 -8.60 -10.03
C SER A 6 -8.66 -9.14 -8.61
N ASN A 7 -8.35 -8.34 -7.59
CA ASN A 7 -8.68 -8.69 -6.21
C ASN A 7 -10.21 -8.68 -5.98
N GLY A 8 -10.98 -8.00 -6.83
CA GLY A 8 -12.42 -7.82 -6.65
C GLY A 8 -12.77 -6.86 -5.50
N GLN A 9 -14.02 -6.90 -5.04
CA GLN A 9 -14.55 -6.01 -4.01
C GLN A 9 -14.28 -4.53 -4.33
N MET A 10 -13.46 -3.85 -3.53
CA MET A 10 -13.15 -2.43 -3.71
C MET A 10 -12.11 -2.17 -4.81
N PHE A 11 -11.37 -3.17 -5.27
CA PHE A 11 -10.34 -3.02 -6.29
C PHE A 11 -10.96 -3.02 -7.69
N ASN A 12 -11.20 -1.82 -8.24
CA ASN A 12 -11.88 -1.65 -9.52
C ASN A 12 -10.93 -1.62 -10.72
N CYS A 13 -9.96 -2.54 -10.73
CA CYS A 13 -8.97 -2.70 -11.78
C CYS A 13 -8.46 -4.14 -11.88
N THR A 14 -7.80 -4.45 -13.00
CA THR A 14 -7.13 -5.74 -13.23
C THR A 14 -5.61 -5.57 -13.11
N TRP A 15 -4.95 -6.45 -12.36
CA TRP A 15 -3.49 -6.45 -12.27
C TRP A 15 -2.86 -6.82 -13.60
N ARG A 16 -1.87 -6.06 -14.04
CA ARG A 16 -1.10 -6.31 -15.27
C ARG A 16 0.39 -6.27 -15.00
N ALA A 17 1.12 -7.27 -15.49
CA ALA A 17 2.57 -7.26 -15.48
C ALA A 17 3.15 -6.06 -16.24
N ASN A 18 2.46 -5.61 -17.29
CA ASN A 18 2.81 -4.43 -18.09
C ASN A 18 2.65 -3.10 -17.33
N ASN A 19 1.92 -3.10 -16.21
CA ASN A 19 1.76 -1.93 -15.35
C ASN A 19 2.82 -1.87 -14.23
N VAL A 20 3.81 -2.78 -14.28
CA VAL A 20 4.95 -2.85 -13.37
C VAL A 20 6.23 -2.73 -14.18
N ASN A 21 6.79 -1.52 -14.23
CA ASN A 21 7.94 -1.19 -15.07
C ASN A 21 9.15 -0.72 -14.25
N PHE A 22 10.32 -0.78 -14.86
CA PHE A 22 11.54 -0.19 -14.32
C PHE A 22 11.96 0.94 -15.25
N THR A 23 12.19 2.12 -14.67
CA THR A 23 12.67 3.30 -15.37
C THR A 23 14.18 3.21 -15.60
N ASN A 24 14.70 3.92 -16.61
CA ASN A 24 16.13 3.90 -16.95
C ASN A 24 17.02 4.43 -15.82
N ASP A 25 16.47 5.26 -14.93
CA ASP A 25 17.12 5.79 -13.74
C ASP A 25 16.89 4.94 -12.48
N GLY A 26 16.49 3.67 -12.64
CA GLY A 26 16.56 2.67 -11.57
C GLY A 26 15.36 2.65 -10.61
N LYS A 27 14.20 3.21 -10.99
CA LYS A 27 13.00 3.21 -10.14
C LYS A 27 11.96 2.21 -10.62
N LEU A 28 11.33 1.51 -9.69
CA LEU A 28 10.06 0.82 -9.91
C LEU A 28 8.97 1.87 -10.20
N LYS A 29 8.20 1.66 -11.28
CA LYS A 29 7.04 2.48 -11.64
C LYS A 29 5.82 1.58 -11.76
N LEU A 30 4.86 1.79 -10.86
CA LEU A 30 3.52 1.22 -10.95
C LEU A 30 2.62 2.21 -11.69
N SER A 31 1.80 1.71 -12.61
CA SER A 31 0.90 2.53 -13.43
C SER A 31 -0.55 2.12 -13.24
N LEU A 32 -1.43 3.11 -13.21
CA LEU A 32 -2.87 2.95 -13.41
C LEU A 32 -3.21 3.44 -14.82
N THR A 33 -3.82 2.59 -15.64
CA THR A 33 -4.10 2.87 -17.05
C THR A 33 -5.51 2.41 -17.42
N SER A 34 -6.04 2.89 -18.54
CA SER A 34 -7.35 2.48 -19.04
C SER A 34 -7.23 1.87 -20.44
N PRO A 35 -7.39 0.54 -20.62
CA PRO A 35 -7.36 -0.08 -21.94
C PRO A 35 -8.66 0.15 -22.74
N ALA A 36 -9.76 0.52 -22.08
CA ALA A 36 -11.07 0.77 -22.67
C ALA A 36 -11.93 1.59 -21.70
N ASN A 37 -13.00 2.21 -22.21
CA ASN A 37 -13.91 3.02 -21.40
C ASN A 37 -14.39 2.27 -20.14
N ASN A 38 -14.24 2.90 -18.97
CA ASN A 38 -14.56 2.34 -17.64
C ASN A 38 -13.92 0.98 -17.32
N LYS A 39 -12.79 0.65 -17.97
CA LYS A 39 -11.93 -0.47 -17.59
C LYS A 39 -10.57 0.07 -17.20
N PHE A 40 -10.03 -0.43 -16.09
CA PHE A 40 -8.76 0.01 -15.55
C PHE A 40 -7.82 -1.17 -15.34
N ASP A 41 -6.57 -0.98 -15.74
CA ASP A 41 -5.45 -1.88 -15.49
C ASP A 41 -4.51 -1.23 -14.47
N CYS A 42 -4.05 -2.01 -13.50
CA CYS A 42 -3.27 -1.54 -12.36
C CYS A 42 -2.01 -2.41 -12.13
N GLY A 43 -1.09 -1.94 -11.29
CA GLY A 43 0.19 -2.60 -11.05
C GLY A 43 0.35 -3.07 -9.61
N GLU A 44 0.79 -4.32 -9.41
CA GLU A 44 1.23 -4.86 -8.13
C GLU A 44 2.56 -5.62 -8.27
N TYR A 45 3.49 -5.30 -7.38
CA TYR A 45 4.79 -5.96 -7.25
C TYR A 45 4.93 -6.55 -5.85
N ARG A 46 5.40 -7.80 -5.77
CA ARG A 46 5.49 -8.56 -4.52
C ARG A 46 6.75 -9.40 -4.47
N SER A 47 7.29 -9.58 -3.27
CA SER A 47 8.43 -10.45 -3.03
C SER A 47 8.06 -11.92 -3.26
N THR A 48 9.07 -12.72 -3.61
CA THR A 48 8.95 -14.18 -3.65
C THR A 48 8.97 -14.77 -2.25
N ASN A 49 9.89 -14.30 -1.41
CA ASN A 49 10.08 -14.73 -0.02
C ASN A 49 9.14 -14.02 0.94
N ASN A 50 8.96 -14.63 2.11
CA ASN A 50 8.29 -14.05 3.27
C ASN A 50 9.32 -13.46 4.23
N TYR A 51 8.94 -12.41 4.94
CA TYR A 51 9.78 -11.68 5.89
C TYR A 51 9.02 -11.50 7.21
N GLY A 52 9.74 -11.60 8.34
CA GLY A 52 9.20 -11.51 9.70
C GLY A 52 9.57 -10.19 10.38
N TYR A 53 9.77 -10.21 11.69
CA TYR A 53 10.19 -9.03 12.45
C TYR A 53 11.45 -8.37 11.88
N GLY A 54 11.48 -7.04 11.93
CA GLY A 54 12.56 -6.22 11.40
C GLY A 54 12.09 -4.84 10.97
N LEU A 55 13.05 -4.07 10.46
CA LEU A 55 12.82 -2.76 9.87
C LEU A 55 12.55 -2.89 8.36
N TYR A 56 11.48 -2.28 7.90
CA TYR A 56 11.07 -2.22 6.51
C TYR A 56 11.10 -0.76 6.06
N GLU A 57 11.92 -0.45 5.05
CA GLU A 57 12.06 0.91 4.53
C GLU A 57 11.75 0.96 3.04
N VAL A 58 11.08 2.03 2.62
CA VAL A 58 10.79 2.33 1.22
C VAL A 58 11.04 3.80 0.94
N SER A 59 11.80 4.09 -0.11
CA SER A 59 11.84 5.44 -0.69
C SER A 59 10.86 5.47 -1.86
N MET A 60 9.74 6.18 -1.70
CA MET A 60 8.67 6.21 -2.70
C MET A 60 8.05 7.58 -2.88
N LYS A 61 7.30 7.72 -3.98
CA LYS A 61 6.52 8.90 -4.34
C LYS A 61 5.15 8.44 -4.84
N PRO A 62 4.06 8.58 -4.05
CA PRO A 62 2.73 8.11 -4.42
C PRO A 62 2.11 8.89 -5.58
N ALA A 63 1.14 8.27 -6.26
CA ALA A 63 0.30 8.95 -7.23
C ALA A 63 -0.72 9.87 -6.53
N LYS A 64 -1.07 10.99 -7.18
CA LYS A 64 -2.05 11.96 -6.68
C LYS A 64 -3.26 12.01 -7.62
N ASN A 65 -4.36 11.42 -7.19
CA ASN A 65 -5.68 11.56 -7.82
C ASN A 65 -6.78 11.14 -6.82
N THR A 66 -8.00 11.65 -6.95
CA THR A 66 -9.12 11.17 -6.11
C THR A 66 -9.41 9.69 -6.38
N GLY A 67 -9.80 8.92 -5.36
CA GLY A 67 -10.25 7.53 -5.53
C GLY A 67 -9.18 6.49 -5.79
N ILE A 68 -7.90 6.80 -5.57
CA ILE A 68 -6.78 5.84 -5.74
C ILE A 68 -5.97 5.66 -4.45
N VAL A 69 -5.23 4.56 -4.38
CA VAL A 69 -4.25 4.27 -3.31
C VAL A 69 -2.92 3.87 -3.93
N SER A 70 -1.82 4.41 -3.40
CA SER A 70 -0.46 3.89 -3.58
C SER A 70 0.02 3.31 -2.25
N SER A 71 0.59 2.10 -2.25
CA SER A 71 0.89 1.39 -1.00
C SER A 71 2.30 0.78 -0.94
N PHE A 72 2.76 0.56 0.29
CA PHE A 72 3.85 -0.34 0.66
C PHE A 72 3.45 -1.08 1.93
N PHE A 73 3.46 -2.41 1.89
CA PHE A 73 2.89 -3.22 2.96
C PHE A 73 3.50 -4.62 3.03
N THR A 74 3.32 -5.30 4.17
CA THR A 74 3.50 -6.75 4.27
C THR A 74 2.15 -7.44 4.27
N TYR A 75 2.02 -8.56 3.57
CA TYR A 75 0.77 -9.33 3.57
C TYR A 75 1.01 -10.84 3.56
N THR A 76 0.23 -11.54 4.37
CA THR A 76 -0.11 -12.97 4.21
C THR A 76 -1.56 -13.19 4.62
N GLY A 77 -2.17 -14.29 4.18
CA GLY A 77 -3.59 -14.54 4.45
C GLY A 77 -4.10 -15.86 3.91
N PRO A 78 -5.43 -16.06 3.83
CA PRO A 78 -6.03 -17.31 3.36
C PRO A 78 -5.56 -17.74 1.97
N SER A 79 -5.25 -16.78 1.07
CA SER A 79 -4.67 -17.03 -0.26
C SER A 79 -3.26 -17.64 -0.22
N HIS A 80 -2.59 -17.56 0.93
CA HIS A 80 -1.26 -18.13 1.21
C HIS A 80 -1.30 -19.23 2.29
N GLY A 81 -2.50 -19.68 2.69
CA GLY A 81 -2.67 -20.75 3.68
C GLY A 81 -2.38 -20.33 5.14
N THR A 82 -2.44 -19.03 5.46
CA THR A 82 -2.20 -18.51 6.82
C THR A 82 -3.38 -17.67 7.32
N GLN A 83 -3.35 -17.30 8.60
CA GLN A 83 -4.15 -16.18 9.09
C GLN A 83 -3.80 -14.89 8.33
N TRP A 84 -4.75 -13.95 8.28
CA TRP A 84 -4.52 -12.64 7.67
C TRP A 84 -3.75 -11.74 8.63
N ASP A 85 -2.46 -11.58 8.36
CA ASP A 85 -1.57 -10.66 9.05
C ASP A 85 -0.99 -9.69 8.02
N GLU A 86 -1.11 -8.39 8.29
CA GLU A 86 -0.73 -7.31 7.38
C GLU A 86 -0.31 -6.04 8.13
N ILE A 87 0.60 -5.26 7.54
CA ILE A 87 1.09 -3.97 8.08
C ILE A 87 1.23 -3.01 6.91
N ASP A 88 0.61 -1.83 7.04
CA ASP A 88 0.35 -0.94 5.90
C ASP A 88 0.99 0.44 6.02
N ILE A 89 1.43 0.94 4.88
CA ILE A 89 1.62 2.36 4.58
C ILE A 89 0.83 2.67 3.30
N GLU A 90 -0.22 3.46 3.43
CA GLU A 90 -1.14 3.80 2.34
C GLU A 90 -1.22 5.31 2.12
N PHE A 91 -1.05 5.72 0.87
CA PHE A 91 -1.29 7.10 0.44
C PHE A 91 -2.62 7.17 -0.29
N LEU A 92 -3.61 7.82 0.34
CA LEU A 92 -4.89 8.09 -0.29
C LEU A 92 -4.71 9.23 -1.28
N GLY A 93 -4.83 8.96 -2.57
CA GLY A 93 -4.49 9.91 -3.62
C GLY A 93 -5.31 11.21 -3.58
N LYS A 94 -6.48 11.20 -2.93
CA LYS A 94 -7.32 12.39 -2.71
C LYS A 94 -6.62 13.48 -1.90
N ASP A 95 -5.68 13.10 -1.04
CA ASP A 95 -4.89 14.04 -0.23
C ASP A 95 -3.52 13.44 0.12
N THR A 96 -2.56 13.65 -0.79
CA THR A 96 -1.17 13.21 -0.64
C THR A 96 -0.35 14.06 0.35
N THR A 97 -0.98 15.00 1.09
CA THR A 97 -0.35 15.65 2.25
C THR A 97 -0.48 14.82 3.54
N LYS A 98 -1.17 13.68 3.44
CA LYS A 98 -1.41 12.73 4.51
C LYS A 98 -0.96 11.33 4.12
N VAL A 99 -0.69 10.52 5.14
CA VAL A 99 -0.44 9.08 5.01
C VAL A 99 -1.31 8.33 6.01
N GLN A 100 -1.81 7.16 5.63
CA GLN A 100 -2.54 6.24 6.49
C GLN A 100 -1.63 5.08 6.87
N PHE A 101 -1.54 4.79 8.16
CA PHE A 101 -0.98 3.55 8.68
C PHE A 101 -2.11 2.63 9.12
N ASN A 102 -1.93 1.32 8.98
CA ASN A 102 -2.87 0.32 9.46
C ASN A 102 -2.13 -0.99 9.72
N TYR A 103 -2.82 -1.94 10.35
CA TYR A 103 -2.39 -3.32 10.42
C TYR A 103 -3.58 -4.24 10.69
N TYR A 104 -3.44 -5.49 10.25
CA TYR A 104 -4.37 -6.57 10.53
C TYR A 104 -3.66 -7.69 11.27
N THR A 105 -4.32 -8.22 12.30
CA THR A 105 -3.85 -9.42 13.01
C THR A 105 -4.96 -10.43 13.08
N ASN A 106 -4.74 -11.61 12.50
CA ASN A 106 -5.75 -12.63 12.31
C ASN A 106 -7.07 -12.09 11.69
N GLY A 107 -6.93 -11.23 10.67
CA GLY A 107 -8.04 -10.60 9.96
C GLY A 107 -8.74 -9.46 10.71
N VAL A 108 -8.30 -9.12 11.92
CA VAL A 108 -8.84 -7.99 12.69
C VAL A 108 -8.03 -6.73 12.38
N GLY A 109 -8.63 -5.84 11.59
CA GLY A 109 -8.14 -4.49 11.31
C GLY A 109 -8.84 -3.43 12.17
N GLY A 110 -9.08 -2.25 11.60
CA GLY A 110 -9.70 -1.12 12.32
C GLY A 110 -8.69 -0.28 13.11
N HIS A 111 -7.41 -0.32 12.69
CA HIS A 111 -6.31 0.38 13.34
C HIS A 111 -5.83 1.58 12.50
N GLU A 112 -6.70 2.13 11.65
CA GLU A 112 -6.36 3.21 10.74
C GLU A 112 -5.87 4.43 11.52
N LYS A 113 -4.66 4.89 11.19
CA LYS A 113 -4.09 6.13 11.71
C LYS A 113 -3.65 7.03 10.58
N ILE A 114 -4.41 8.12 10.37
CA ILE A 114 -4.03 9.18 9.45
C ILE A 114 -3.06 10.16 10.13
N ILE A 115 -1.95 10.46 9.44
CA ILE A 115 -0.91 11.39 9.87
C ILE A 115 -0.75 12.51 8.83
N ASN A 116 -0.66 13.76 9.29
CA ASN A 116 -0.26 14.89 8.45
C ASN A 116 1.26 14.85 8.23
N LEU A 117 1.69 14.89 6.96
CA LEU A 117 3.10 14.82 6.60
C LEU A 117 3.81 16.18 6.75
N GLY A 118 3.08 17.28 6.53
CA GLY A 118 3.66 18.62 6.46
C GLY A 118 4.27 18.95 5.09
N PHE A 119 4.16 18.03 4.13
CA PHE A 119 4.57 18.17 2.73
C PHE A 119 3.62 17.36 1.83
N ASP A 120 3.64 17.60 0.52
CA ASP A 120 2.91 16.78 -0.45
C ASP A 120 3.80 15.62 -0.94
N ALA A 121 3.49 14.40 -0.49
CA ALA A 121 4.27 13.20 -0.81
C ALA A 121 4.39 12.91 -2.30
N SER A 122 3.48 13.42 -3.15
CA SER A 122 3.52 13.17 -4.60
C SER A 122 4.59 13.98 -5.35
N THR A 123 5.21 14.96 -4.68
CA THR A 123 6.11 15.93 -5.31
C THR A 123 7.57 15.46 -5.33
N SER A 124 8.03 14.77 -4.29
CA SER A 124 9.40 14.25 -4.14
C SER A 124 9.41 12.86 -3.52
N PHE A 125 10.54 12.15 -3.64
CA PHE A 125 10.75 10.90 -2.90
C PHE A 125 11.03 11.22 -1.44
N HIS A 126 10.39 10.47 -0.55
CA HIS A 126 10.64 10.47 0.91
C HIS A 126 10.81 9.04 1.38
N THR A 127 11.45 8.86 2.54
CA THR A 127 11.65 7.54 3.13
C THR A 127 10.56 7.27 4.15
N TYR A 128 9.83 6.17 3.96
CA TYR A 128 8.81 5.69 4.87
C TYR A 128 9.25 4.36 5.43
N ALA A 129 8.95 4.10 6.70
CA ALA A 129 9.34 2.85 7.31
C ALA A 129 8.35 2.37 8.36
N PHE A 130 8.37 1.07 8.60
CA PHE A 130 7.87 0.49 9.85
C PHE A 130 8.88 -0.48 10.45
N ASP A 131 9.06 -0.41 11.76
CA ASP A 131 9.81 -1.36 12.57
C ASP A 131 8.82 -2.28 13.26
N TRP A 132 8.75 -3.51 12.77
CA TRP A 132 7.85 -4.55 13.27
C TRP A 132 8.59 -5.49 14.21
N GLN A 133 8.14 -5.52 15.46
CA GLN A 133 8.71 -6.34 16.53
C GLN A 133 7.59 -7.12 17.24
N PRO A 134 7.91 -8.15 18.05
CA PRO A 134 6.88 -8.96 18.72
C PRO A 134 5.88 -8.15 19.57
N GLY A 135 6.32 -7.03 20.14
CA GLY A 135 5.50 -6.20 21.03
C GLY A 135 5.05 -4.86 20.45
N TYR A 136 5.50 -4.48 19.24
CA TYR A 136 5.14 -3.19 18.67
C TYR A 136 5.32 -3.11 17.16
N ILE A 137 4.63 -2.14 16.57
CA ILE A 137 4.98 -1.59 15.26
C ILE A 137 5.22 -0.09 15.44
N LYS A 138 6.35 0.41 14.95
CA LYS A 138 6.66 1.86 14.92
C LYS A 138 6.76 2.32 13.48
N TRP A 139 6.01 3.36 13.11
CA TRP A 139 6.07 3.94 11.77
C TRP A 139 6.88 5.24 11.75
N TYR A 140 7.67 5.42 10.71
CA TYR A 140 8.56 6.55 10.53
C TYR A 140 8.35 7.23 9.17
N VAL A 141 8.58 8.54 9.15
CA VAL A 141 8.67 9.35 7.93
C VAL A 141 9.97 10.14 8.01
N ASP A 142 10.86 9.95 7.04
CA ASP A 142 12.20 10.54 6.98
C ASP A 142 12.99 10.35 8.30
N GLY A 143 12.91 9.13 8.86
CA GLY A 143 13.56 8.75 10.13
C GLY A 143 12.86 9.28 11.39
N VAL A 144 11.82 10.12 11.26
CA VAL A 144 11.07 10.66 12.40
C VAL A 144 9.92 9.73 12.75
N LEU A 145 9.85 9.29 14.02
CA LEU A 145 8.74 8.48 14.52
C LEU A 145 7.42 9.24 14.42
N LYS A 146 6.40 8.64 13.81
CA LYS A 146 5.07 9.25 13.62
C LYS A 146 3.95 8.51 14.34
N HIS A 147 4.09 7.20 14.52
CA HIS A 147 3.07 6.39 15.19
C HIS A 147 3.67 5.13 15.82
N THR A 148 3.02 4.61 16.86
CA THR A 148 3.36 3.35 17.52
C THR A 148 2.08 2.60 17.86
N ALA A 149 2.02 1.34 17.50
CA ALA A 149 1.01 0.38 17.94
C ALA A 149 1.66 -0.66 18.86
N THR A 150 0.96 -1.10 19.90
CA THR A 150 1.46 -2.06 20.91
C THR A 150 0.47 -3.17 21.25
N THR A 151 -0.67 -3.22 20.56
CA THR A 151 -1.79 -4.11 20.91
C THR A 151 -2.08 -5.03 19.74
N ASN A 152 -2.20 -6.33 20.02
CA ASN A 152 -2.54 -7.35 19.02
C ASN A 152 -1.66 -7.27 17.77
N ILE A 153 -0.34 -7.33 17.93
CA ILE A 153 0.63 -7.14 16.83
C ILE A 153 0.66 -8.40 15.94
N PRO A 154 0.76 -8.25 14.60
CA PRO A 154 0.88 -9.38 13.68
C PRO A 154 2.11 -10.22 14.03
N SER A 155 2.04 -11.52 13.74
CA SER A 155 3.13 -12.46 14.10
C SER A 155 3.55 -13.39 12.97
N THR A 156 2.79 -13.41 11.87
CA THR A 156 3.01 -14.31 10.75
C THR A 156 3.85 -13.64 9.66
N PRO A 157 5.03 -14.19 9.28
CA PRO A 157 5.83 -13.66 8.19
C PRO A 157 5.07 -13.54 6.87
N GLY A 158 5.13 -12.37 6.24
CA GLY A 158 4.39 -12.04 5.02
C GLY A 158 5.28 -11.63 3.87
N LYS A 159 4.71 -11.53 2.67
CA LYS A 159 5.40 -10.97 1.50
C LYS A 159 5.42 -9.46 1.62
N ILE A 160 6.51 -8.84 1.17
CA ILE A 160 6.56 -7.40 0.92
C ILE A 160 5.83 -7.12 -0.39
N MET A 161 4.93 -6.14 -0.39
CA MET A 161 4.11 -5.79 -1.54
C MET A 161 4.03 -4.27 -1.74
N MET A 162 3.83 -3.87 -3.00
CA MET A 162 3.56 -2.51 -3.43
C MET A 162 2.50 -2.56 -4.53
N ASN A 163 1.44 -1.76 -4.41
CA ASN A 163 0.44 -1.64 -5.46
C ASN A 163 -0.04 -0.20 -5.67
N LEU A 164 -0.67 0.00 -6.83
CA LEU A 164 -1.38 1.23 -7.20
C LEU A 164 -2.72 0.83 -7.81
N TRP A 165 -3.84 1.30 -7.27
CA TRP A 165 -5.17 0.90 -7.71
C TRP A 165 -6.22 2.00 -7.50
N ASN A 166 -7.33 1.93 -8.24
CA ASN A 166 -8.52 2.75 -8.04
C ASN A 166 -9.64 1.99 -7.33
N GLY A 167 -10.33 2.69 -6.43
CA GLY A 167 -11.41 2.17 -5.63
C GLY A 167 -12.79 2.20 -6.29
N THR A 168 -13.69 1.35 -5.80
CA THR A 168 -15.15 1.44 -6.00
C THR A 168 -15.87 1.04 -4.71
N GLY A 169 -17.05 1.62 -4.45
CA GLY A 169 -17.86 1.30 -3.26
C GLY A 169 -17.28 1.82 -1.93
N VAL A 170 -16.25 2.67 -1.98
CA VAL A 170 -15.52 3.19 -0.81
C VAL A 170 -15.28 4.71 -0.90
N ASP A 171 -16.19 5.44 -1.56
CA ASP A 171 -16.05 6.87 -1.85
C ASP A 171 -15.89 7.74 -0.60
N SER A 172 -16.46 7.34 0.54
CA SER A 172 -16.24 8.03 1.82
C SER A 172 -14.78 7.99 2.28
N TRP A 173 -14.10 6.87 2.00
CA TRP A 173 -12.70 6.66 2.35
C TRP A 173 -11.75 7.22 1.29
N LEU A 174 -11.93 6.90 0.00
CA LEU A 174 -10.96 7.25 -1.04
C LEU A 174 -11.33 8.50 -1.86
N GLY A 175 -12.57 8.98 -1.75
CA GLY A 175 -13.17 9.84 -2.77
C GLY A 175 -13.57 9.01 -3.99
N SER A 176 -14.52 9.52 -4.79
CA SER A 176 -14.89 8.85 -6.04
C SER A 176 -13.74 8.94 -7.04
N TYR A 177 -13.41 7.84 -7.71
CA TYR A 177 -12.42 7.84 -8.78
C TYR A 177 -13.00 8.51 -10.03
N ASN A 178 -12.26 9.45 -10.60
CA ASN A 178 -12.71 10.27 -11.75
C ASN A 178 -12.32 9.68 -13.11
N GLY A 179 -11.61 8.55 -13.16
CA GLY A 179 -11.17 7.91 -14.40
C GLY A 179 -9.91 8.49 -15.04
N ALA A 180 -9.23 9.45 -14.39
CA ALA A 180 -8.05 10.15 -14.89
C ALA A 180 -6.72 9.58 -14.37
#